data_AF-A0A5C1I4Z9-F1
#
_entry.id   AF-A0A5C1I4Z9-F1
#
_cell.length_a   1.000
_cell.length_b   1.000
_cell.length_c   1.000
_cell.angle_alpha   90.00
_cell.angle_beta   90.00
_cell.angle_gamma   90.00
#
_symmetry.space_group_name_H-M   'P 1'
#
loop_
_entity.id
_entity.type
_entity.pdbx_description
1 polymer ?
#
loop_
_entity_poly.entity_id
_entity_poly.type
_entity_poly.pdbx_seq_one_letter_code
_entity_poly.pdbx_strand_id
1 'polypeptide(L)'
;MKTRSTALYQYLLTAGVIGGSKEDIALAKAQYRKLYKKQWKARHRPRKELRIEVTLKQLADIKVKAASANMRHTTFARSILLLSLNEPLPLFHRDTLLQVLQYISMASIHITRNNPNRVQVLRLVQQAEVALLQYLNQLP
;
A
#
# COMPACT_ATOMS: atom_id res chain seq x y z
N MET A 1 3.12 34.36 22.01
CA MET A 1 4.10 33.92 20.96
C MET A 1 3.33 33.46 19.74
N LYS A 2 3.56 34.02 18.54
CA LYS A 2 2.85 33.60 17.30
C LYS A 2 3.64 32.50 16.57
N THR A 3 3.31 31.23 16.82
CA THR A 3 3.81 30.10 16.00
C THR A 3 2.89 29.89 14.80
N ARG A 4 3.40 30.14 13.58
CA ARG A 4 2.61 29.98 12.33
C ARG A 4 2.41 28.52 11.91
N SER A 5 3.27 27.61 12.35
CA SER A 5 3.18 26.18 12.04
C SER A 5 2.45 25.45 13.16
N THR A 6 1.33 24.80 12.81
CA THR A 6 0.52 23.97 13.72
C THR A 6 1.32 22.81 14.30
N ALA A 7 2.14 22.15 13.48
CA ALA A 7 3.00 21.04 13.89
C ALA A 7 4.07 21.45 14.91
N LEU A 8 4.68 22.63 14.74
CA LEU A 8 5.63 23.16 15.72
C LEU A 8 4.92 23.50 17.04
N TYR A 9 3.72 24.08 16.98
CA TYR A 9 2.95 24.40 18.19
C TYR A 9 2.59 23.14 18.97
N GLN A 10 2.09 22.11 18.29
CA GLN A 10 1.80 20.81 18.91
C GLN A 10 3.05 20.20 19.55
N TYR A 11 4.20 20.24 18.88
CA TYR A 11 5.45 19.76 19.45
C TYR A 11 5.84 20.50 20.74
N LEU A 12 5.77 21.83 20.72
CA LEU A 12 6.09 22.65 21.90
C LEU A 12 5.11 22.40 23.05
N LEU A 13 3.85 22.15 22.72
CA LEU A 13 2.81 21.80 23.69
C LEU A 13 3.08 20.44 24.33
N THR A 14 3.41 19.41 23.53
CA THR A 14 3.78 18.08 24.04
C THR A 14 5.08 18.09 24.84
N ALA A 15 6.01 18.97 24.50
CA ALA A 15 7.26 19.14 25.23
C ALA A 15 7.11 19.95 26.53
N GLY A 16 5.90 20.45 26.84
CA GLY A 16 5.62 21.16 28.10
C GLY A 16 6.32 22.53 28.24
N VAL A 17 6.93 23.05 27.18
CA VAL A 17 7.71 24.31 27.22
C VAL A 17 6.86 25.56 26.94
N ILE A 18 5.57 25.40 26.67
CA ILE A 18 4.65 26.53 26.47
C ILE A 18 4.40 27.19 27.84
N GLY A 19 4.96 28.40 28.03
CA GLY A 19 4.90 29.15 29.29
C GLY A 19 6.21 29.12 30.09
N GLY A 20 7.21 28.34 29.65
CA GLY A 20 8.54 28.30 30.24
C GLY A 20 9.43 29.48 29.83
N SER A 21 10.73 29.38 30.13
CA SER A 21 11.70 30.42 29.80
C SER A 21 11.85 30.57 28.27
N LYS A 22 12.33 31.74 27.82
CA LYS A 22 12.62 31.95 26.39
C LYS A 22 13.70 30.99 25.88
N GLU A 23 14.60 30.56 26.75
CA GLU A 23 15.69 29.63 26.43
C GLU A 23 15.17 28.21 26.19
N ASP A 24 14.26 27.72 27.05
CA ASP A 24 13.63 26.40 26.91
C ASP A 24 12.87 26.28 25.60
N ILE A 25 12.13 27.34 25.25
CA ILE A 25 11.41 27.43 23.98
C ILE A 25 12.38 27.43 22.79
N ALA A 26 13.53 28.11 22.91
CA ALA A 26 14.54 28.15 21.85
C ALA A 26 15.20 26.77 21.65
N LEU A 27 15.55 26.09 22.74
CA LEU A 27 16.11 24.74 22.73
C LEU A 27 15.12 23.74 22.12
N ALA A 28 13.86 23.76 22.55
CA ALA A 28 12.83 22.88 22.02
C ALA A 28 12.57 23.12 20.51
N LYS A 29 12.58 24.39 20.06
CA LYS A 29 12.50 24.71 18.63
C LYS A 29 13.70 24.18 17.84
N ALA A 30 14.91 24.25 18.41
CA ALA A 30 16.11 23.72 17.76
C ALA A 30 16.03 22.19 17.64
N GLN A 31 15.57 21.49 18.69
CA GLN A 31 15.32 20.05 18.66
C GLN A 31 14.26 19.68 17.62
N TYR A 32 13.13 20.41 17.58
CA TYR A 32 12.09 20.21 16.57
C TYR A 32 12.66 20.31 15.15
N ARG A 33 13.48 21.32 14.85
CA ARG A 33 14.11 21.47 13.52
C ARG A 33 15.01 20.27 13.18
N LYS A 34 15.78 19.76 14.16
CA LYS A 34 16.61 18.56 13.97
C LYS A 34 15.76 17.33 13.64
N LEU A 35 14.69 17.10 14.40
CA LEU A 35 13.75 15.99 14.20
C LEU A 35 13.03 16.10 12.86
N TYR A 36 12.50 17.28 12.55
CA TYR A 36 11.85 17.56 11.27
C TYR A 36 12.79 17.28 10.10
N LYS A 37 14.03 17.78 10.15
CA LYS A 37 15.05 17.53 9.11
C LYS A 37 15.37 16.04 8.99
N LYS A 38 15.47 15.31 10.10
CA LYS A 38 15.69 13.85 10.10
C LYS A 38 14.53 13.11 9.43
N GLN A 39 13.29 13.42 9.82
CA GLN A 39 12.09 12.80 9.23
C GLN A 39 11.94 13.15 7.75
N TRP A 40 12.18 14.41 7.39
CA TRP A 40 12.16 14.85 5.99
C TRP A 40 13.17 14.06 5.16
N LYS A 41 14.42 13.93 5.63
CA LYS A 41 15.45 13.11 4.97
C LYS A 41 15.05 11.63 4.85
N ALA A 42 14.43 11.06 5.88
CA ALA A 42 13.96 9.67 5.83
C ALA A 42 12.84 9.48 4.79
N ARG A 43 11.87 10.40 4.72
CA ARG A 43 10.77 10.36 3.75
C ARG A 43 11.23 10.60 2.31
N HIS A 44 12.22 11.48 2.13
CA HIS A 44 12.73 11.86 0.81
C HIS A 44 14.02 11.11 0.44
N ARG A 45 14.36 10.04 1.18
CA ARG A 45 15.51 9.21 0.81
C ARG A 45 15.20 8.57 -0.55
N PRO A 46 16.05 8.75 -1.57
CA PRO A 46 15.82 8.11 -2.85
C PRO A 46 15.75 6.60 -2.62
N ARG A 47 14.68 5.98 -3.10
CA ARG A 47 14.57 4.53 -3.07
C ARG A 47 15.65 3.97 -3.99
N LYS A 48 16.32 2.90 -3.56
CA LYS A 48 17.22 2.16 -4.45
C LYS A 48 16.36 1.54 -5.53
N GLU A 49 16.39 2.13 -6.72
CA GLU A 49 15.71 1.61 -7.90
C GLU A 49 16.71 0.81 -8.72
N LEU A 50 16.35 -0.43 -9.07
CA LEU A 50 17.10 -1.20 -10.05
C LEU A 50 16.80 -0.61 -11.42
N ARG A 51 17.81 -0.04 -12.07
CA ARG A 51 17.74 0.40 -13.46
C ARG A 51 18.42 -0.65 -14.32
N ILE A 52 17.63 -1.38 -15.08
CA ILE A 52 18.15 -2.34 -16.05
C ILE A 52 18.48 -1.61 -17.34
N GLU A 53 19.63 -1.93 -17.92
CA GLU A 53 19.97 -1.51 -19.28
C GLU A 53 19.38 -2.54 -20.24
N VAL A 54 18.51 -2.07 -21.14
CA VAL A 54 17.87 -2.92 -22.16
C VAL A 54 17.98 -2.23 -23.50
N THR A 55 18.15 -3.02 -24.55
CA THR A 55 18.11 -2.53 -25.93
C THR A 55 16.69 -2.11 -26.31
N LEU A 56 16.55 -1.25 -27.34
CA LEU A 56 15.24 -0.81 -27.82
C LEU A 56 14.36 -1.99 -28.28
N LYS A 57 14.96 -3.01 -28.88
CA LYS A 57 14.27 -4.24 -29.29
C LYS A 57 13.72 -5.00 -28.08
N GLN A 58 14.54 -5.21 -27.05
CA GLN A 58 14.10 -5.86 -25.82
C GLN A 58 12.99 -5.09 -25.11
N LEU A 59 13.05 -3.75 -25.10
CA LEU A 59 11.98 -2.92 -24.54
C LEU A 59 10.65 -3.09 -25.30
N ALA A 60 10.71 -3.18 -26.64
CA ALA A 60 9.52 -3.44 -27.46
C ALA A 60 8.92 -4.81 -27.12
N ASP A 61 9.76 -5.85 -27.03
CA ASP A 61 9.33 -7.21 -26.68
C ASP A 61 8.67 -7.25 -25.28
N ILE A 62 9.25 -6.56 -24.29
CA ILE A 62 8.69 -6.44 -22.93
C ILE A 62 7.31 -5.79 -22.98
N LYS A 63 7.13 -4.72 -23.76
CA LYS A 63 5.83 -4.03 -23.86
C LYS A 63 4.76 -4.93 -24.48
N VAL A 64 5.08 -5.66 -25.54
CA VAL A 64 4.15 -6.59 -26.20
C VAL A 64 3.73 -7.69 -25.23
N LYS A 65 4.70 -8.33 -24.56
CA LYS A 65 4.42 -9.41 -23.59
C LYS A 65 3.68 -8.91 -22.35
N ALA A 66 3.96 -7.69 -21.90
CA ALA A 66 3.22 -7.09 -20.79
C ALA A 66 1.76 -6.81 -21.16
N ALA A 67 1.50 -6.35 -22.39
CA ALA A 67 0.15 -6.14 -22.89
C ALA A 67 -0.63 -7.47 -22.97
N SER A 68 -0.01 -8.55 -23.47
CA SER A 68 -0.66 -9.87 -23.50
C SER A 68 -0.97 -10.42 -22.10
N ALA A 69 -0.16 -10.07 -21.10
CA ALA A 69 -0.38 -10.43 -19.69
C ALA A 69 -1.32 -9.47 -18.95
N ASN A 70 -1.85 -8.43 -19.62
CA ASN A 70 -2.66 -7.37 -19.01
C ASN A 70 -1.96 -6.66 -17.82
N MET A 71 -0.65 -6.45 -17.93
CA MET A 71 0.20 -5.84 -16.91
C MET A 71 0.92 -4.60 -17.43
N ARG A 72 1.36 -3.72 -16.53
CA ARG A 72 2.29 -2.63 -16.88
C ARG A 72 3.67 -3.22 -17.20
N HIS A 73 4.35 -2.67 -18.21
CA HIS A 73 5.67 -3.14 -18.65
C HIS A 73 6.73 -3.17 -17.54
N THR A 74 6.71 -2.22 -16.60
CA THR A 74 7.61 -2.23 -15.43
C THR A 74 7.31 -3.35 -14.45
N THR A 75 6.03 -3.62 -14.18
CA THR A 75 5.59 -4.72 -13.33
C THR A 75 5.92 -6.07 -13.96
N PHE A 76 5.70 -6.19 -15.27
CA PHE A 76 6.05 -7.38 -16.03
C PHE A 76 7.56 -7.66 -16.03
N ALA A 77 8.39 -6.65 -16.31
CA ALA A 77 9.84 -6.78 -16.26
C ALA A 77 10.33 -7.19 -14.86
N ARG A 78 9.78 -6.58 -13.81
CA ARG A 78 10.05 -7.00 -12.42
C ARG A 78 9.67 -8.46 -12.19
N SER A 79 8.53 -8.90 -12.70
CA SER A 79 8.08 -10.28 -12.49
C SER A 79 9.03 -11.30 -13.16
N ILE A 80 9.52 -11.01 -14.36
CA ILE A 80 10.51 -11.86 -15.04
C ILE A 80 11.82 -11.92 -14.23
N LEU A 81 12.29 -10.78 -13.71
CA LEU A 81 13.51 -10.74 -12.91
C LEU A 81 13.36 -11.56 -11.62
N LEU A 82 12.22 -11.48 -10.94
CA LEU A 82 11.97 -12.27 -9.72
C LEU A 82 11.89 -13.78 -10.04
N LEU A 83 11.23 -14.15 -11.15
CA LEU A 83 11.24 -15.55 -11.62
C LEU A 83 12.65 -16.06 -11.88
N SER A 84 13.51 -15.24 -12.49
CA SER A 84 14.90 -15.63 -12.78
C SER A 84 15.74 -15.86 -11.52
N LEU A 85 15.30 -15.32 -10.38
CA LEU A 85 15.92 -15.52 -9.07
C LEU A 85 15.36 -16.72 -8.31
N ASN A 86 14.52 -17.55 -8.95
CA ASN A 86 13.75 -18.64 -8.32
C ASN A 86 12.87 -18.16 -7.15
N GLU A 87 12.58 -16.86 -7.05
CA GLU A 87 11.56 -16.37 -6.15
C GLU A 87 10.20 -16.66 -6.79
N PRO A 88 9.33 -17.43 -6.12
CA PRO A 88 8.03 -17.73 -6.70
C PRO A 88 7.28 -16.40 -6.85
N LEU A 89 6.83 -16.11 -8.07
CA LEU A 89 6.02 -14.95 -8.28
C LEU A 89 4.78 -15.06 -7.41
N PRO A 90 4.44 -14.04 -6.62
CA PRO A 90 3.09 -13.96 -6.11
C PRO A 90 2.20 -13.74 -7.34
N LEU A 91 1.62 -14.82 -7.85
CA LEU A 91 0.60 -14.79 -8.89
C LEU A 91 -0.65 -14.20 -8.24
N PHE A 92 -0.69 -12.87 -8.20
CA PHE A 92 -1.86 -12.14 -7.74
C PHE A 92 -2.95 -12.28 -8.81
N HIS A 93 -3.77 -13.33 -8.72
CA HIS A 93 -4.97 -13.49 -9.52
C HIS A 93 -6.03 -12.47 -9.09
N ARG A 94 -5.91 -11.25 -9.63
CA ARG A 94 -6.81 -10.12 -9.34
C ARG A 94 -8.28 -10.50 -9.50
N ASP A 95 -8.60 -11.28 -10.53
CA ASP A 95 -9.98 -11.66 -10.85
C ASP A 95 -10.60 -12.53 -9.75
N THR A 96 -9.84 -13.45 -9.16
CA THR A 96 -10.27 -14.27 -8.02
C THR A 96 -10.56 -13.42 -6.79
N LEU A 97 -9.70 -12.43 -6.49
CA LEU A 97 -9.94 -11.50 -5.39
C LEU A 97 -11.15 -10.59 -5.63
N LEU A 98 -11.35 -10.14 -6.87
CA LEU A 98 -12.53 -9.36 -7.25
C LEU A 98 -13.81 -10.19 -7.09
N GLN A 99 -13.77 -11.48 -7.44
CA GLN A 99 -14.88 -12.41 -7.24
C GLN A 99 -15.21 -12.61 -5.75
N VAL A 100 -14.19 -12.78 -4.89
CA VAL A 100 -14.37 -12.84 -3.43
C VAL A 100 -15.04 -11.57 -2.91
N LEU A 101 -14.55 -10.39 -3.31
CA LEU A 101 -15.13 -9.10 -2.93
C LEU A 101 -16.57 -8.95 -3.43
N GLN A 102 -16.87 -9.45 -4.63
CA GLN A 102 -18.22 -9.43 -5.17
C GLN A 102 -19.18 -10.25 -4.31
N TYR A 103 -18.80 -11.48 -3.91
CA TYR A 103 -19.63 -12.31 -3.04
C TYR A 103 -19.87 -11.66 -1.66
N ILE A 104 -18.85 -11.05 -1.05
CA ILE A 104 -18.97 -10.31 0.21
C ILE A 104 -19.90 -9.10 0.05
N SER A 105 -19.75 -8.35 -1.05
CA SER A 105 -20.60 -7.20 -1.35
C SER A 105 -22.06 -7.59 -1.56
N MET A 106 -22.33 -8.68 -2.29
CA MET A 106 -23.68 -9.20 -2.43
C MET A 106 -24.26 -9.66 -1.08
N ALA A 107 -23.47 -10.34 -0.25
CA ALA A 107 -23.90 -10.75 1.08
C ALA A 107 -24.26 -9.55 1.96
N SER A 108 -23.45 -8.47 1.94
CA SER A 108 -23.72 -7.26 2.72
C SER A 108 -25.00 -6.55 2.27
N ILE A 109 -25.24 -6.47 0.96
CA ILE A 109 -26.50 -5.93 0.39
C ILE A 109 -27.70 -6.77 0.84
N HIS A 110 -27.56 -8.09 0.92
CA HIS A 110 -28.66 -8.96 1.38
C HIS A 110 -28.93 -8.83 2.88
N ILE A 111 -27.93 -8.52 3.70
CA ILE A 111 -28.08 -8.29 5.14
C ILE A 111 -28.81 -6.97 5.43
N THR A 112 -28.54 -5.91 4.64
CA THR A 112 -29.11 -4.57 4.87
C THR A 112 -30.55 -4.41 4.36
N ARG A 113 -31.12 -5.42 3.69
CA ARG A 113 -32.52 -5.41 3.24
C ARG A 113 -33.49 -5.63 4.40
N ASN A 114 -34.70 -5.07 4.26
CA ASN A 114 -35.75 -5.11 5.29
C ASN A 114 -36.24 -6.54 5.65
N ASN A 115 -35.98 -7.53 4.81
CA ASN A 115 -36.20 -8.95 5.10
C ASN A 115 -35.01 -9.79 4.59
N PRO A 116 -33.97 -10.00 5.42
CA PRO A 116 -32.75 -10.66 4.97
C PRO A 116 -32.97 -12.16 4.82
N ASN A 117 -32.79 -12.67 3.60
CA ASN A 117 -32.77 -14.10 3.35
C ASN A 117 -31.47 -14.72 3.90
N ARG A 118 -31.52 -15.19 5.15
CA ARG A 118 -30.37 -15.75 5.87
C ARG A 118 -29.69 -16.90 5.12
N VAL A 119 -30.46 -17.75 4.44
CA VAL A 119 -29.92 -18.89 3.68
C VAL A 119 -29.07 -18.40 2.50
N GLN A 120 -29.53 -17.35 1.81
CA GLN A 120 -28.79 -16.77 0.69
C GLN A 120 -27.52 -16.04 1.14
N VAL A 121 -27.58 -15.33 2.28
CA VAL A 121 -26.41 -14.69 2.89
C VAL A 121 -25.35 -15.73 3.25
N LEU A 122 -25.73 -16.80 3.96
CA LEU A 122 -24.79 -17.86 4.35
C LEU A 122 -24.14 -18.52 3.12
N ARG A 123 -24.91 -18.77 2.06
CA ARG A 123 -24.38 -19.32 0.79
C ARG A 123 -23.33 -18.40 0.17
N LEU A 124 -23.58 -17.09 0.09
CA LEU A 124 -22.64 -16.13 -0.50
C LEU A 124 -21.36 -16.00 0.32
N VAL A 125 -21.48 -16.00 1.65
CA VAL A 125 -20.32 -15.99 2.56
C VAL A 125 -19.49 -17.26 2.39
N GLN A 126 -20.14 -18.43 2.33
CA GLN A 126 -19.44 -19.70 2.12
C GLN A 126 -18.75 -19.77 0.75
N GLN A 127 -19.36 -19.21 -0.30
CA GLN A 127 -18.73 -19.09 -1.63
C GLN A 127 -17.50 -18.17 -1.58
N ALA A 128 -17.59 -17.04 -0.87
CA ALA A 128 -16.47 -16.13 -0.68
C ALA A 128 -15.31 -16.82 0.09
N GLU A 129 -15.64 -17.57 1.14
CA GLU A 129 -14.67 -18.30 1.96
C GLU A 129 -13.93 -19.36 1.13
N VAL A 130 -14.67 -20.20 0.39
CA VAL A 130 -14.06 -21.23 -0.46
C VAL A 130 -13.16 -20.61 -1.53
N ALA A 131 -13.61 -19.56 -2.20
CA ALA A 131 -12.82 -18.87 -3.22
C ALA A 131 -11.56 -18.20 -2.63
N LEU A 132 -11.65 -17.65 -1.42
CA LEU A 132 -10.51 -17.08 -0.71
C LEU A 132 -9.51 -18.16 -0.28
N LEU A 133 -9.98 -19.29 0.24
CA LEU A 133 -9.11 -20.40 0.63
C LEU A 133 -8.40 -21.01 -0.58
N GLN A 134 -9.09 -21.17 -1.71
CA GLN A 134 -8.47 -21.60 -2.96
C GLN A 134 -7.39 -20.61 -3.41
N TYR A 135 -7.69 -19.31 -3.32
CA TYR A 135 -6.72 -18.27 -3.64
C TYR A 135 -5.48 -18.33 -2.73
N LEU A 136 -5.66 -18.48 -1.42
CA LEU A 136 -4.56 -18.57 -0.45
C LEU A 136 -3.71 -19.83 -0.65
N ASN A 137 -4.33 -20.96 -0.97
CA ASN A 137 -3.61 -22.22 -1.24
C ASN A 137 -2.82 -22.19 -2.56
N GLN A 138 -3.15 -21.27 -3.47
CA GLN A 138 -2.42 -21.05 -4.72
C GLN A 138 -1.28 -20.04 -4.57
N LEU A 139 -1.17 -19.37 -3.42
CA LEU A 139 -0.03 -18.52 -3.12
C LEU A 139 1.17 -19.40 -2.74
N PRO A 140 2.37 -19.09 -3.25
CA PRO A 140 3.58 -19.82 -2.94
C PRO A 140 4.08 -19.61 -1.51
#